data_AF-A1DB27-F1
#
_entry.id   AF-A1DB27-F1
#
_cell.length_a   1.000
_cell.length_b   1.000
_cell.length_c   1.000
_cell.angle_alpha   90.00
_cell.angle_beta   90.00
_cell.angle_gamma   90.00
#
_symmetry.space_group_name_H-M   'P 1'
#
loop_
_entity.id
_entity.type
_entity.pdbx_description
1 polymer ?
#
loop_
_entity_poly.entity_id
_entity_poly.type
_entity_poly.pdbx_seq_one_letter_code
_entity_poly.pdbx_strand_id
1 'polypeptide(L)'
;MKEWLQLLGHSDNAVNSLNIIHVSGTKGKGSTCAFTRAILRAHGMRTGFPKRIGLYTGPHLQCIRERIQLDDHPVPEELFTKYFFEVWDRIMPEDIEQDSGVARQPRYLQFLALLAFHTFIREGVQAAIFEVHHGGEYDATNVIQSPVATGITSLGMDHVAQLGPTIETIAWHKAGIFKPGAPAFSVNQKPGPAEVMRKRALDKGTTLTFVSTNECLPTDGRVLSVPVQRLNCSLALELSRAFVHAKAPGHTISDEDIYHGVESFSLAGRFEIIDEGQVQWFVDGAHNVLSLEEAAEWFARNASNDQKCRSLIFSHLSEARDGVMLVRSLAHALFKNKVKPDHVIFTTYQEKEDDSIGTEACQNNERP
;
A
#
# COMPACT_ATOMS: atom_id res chain seq x y z
N MET A 1 17.79 -2.42 -11.03
CA MET A 1 17.03 -1.20 -10.66
C MET A 1 17.81 0.07 -10.96
N LYS A 2 18.94 0.34 -10.29
CA LYS A 2 19.73 1.58 -10.52
C LYS A 2 20.17 1.77 -11.97
N GLU A 3 20.73 0.73 -12.58
CA GLU A 3 21.16 0.77 -13.99
C GLU A 3 19.99 1.05 -14.94
N TRP A 4 18.82 0.41 -14.75
CA TRP A 4 17.63 0.68 -15.56
C TRP A 4 17.12 2.12 -15.39
N LEU A 5 17.13 2.68 -14.16
CA LEU A 5 16.79 4.09 -13.95
C LEU A 5 17.75 5.02 -14.71
N GLN A 6 19.05 4.72 -14.70
CA GLN A 6 20.05 5.47 -15.48
C GLN A 6 19.83 5.34 -16.99
N LEU A 7 19.53 4.14 -17.48
CA LEU A 7 19.17 3.91 -18.89
C LEU A 7 17.95 4.75 -19.28
N LEU A 8 16.94 4.84 -18.42
CA LEU A 8 15.75 5.70 -18.59
C LEU A 8 16.05 7.22 -18.51
N GLY A 9 17.31 7.61 -18.26
CA GLY A 9 17.71 9.01 -18.12
C GLY A 9 17.46 9.61 -16.73
N HIS A 10 17.10 8.78 -15.74
CA HIS A 10 16.81 9.21 -14.37
C HIS A 10 18.06 9.09 -13.49
N SER A 11 18.65 10.24 -13.17
CA SER A 11 19.76 10.32 -12.21
C SER A 11 19.29 10.05 -10.77
N ASP A 12 20.24 9.72 -9.88
CA ASP A 12 19.96 9.60 -8.44
C ASP A 12 19.31 10.89 -7.89
N ASN A 13 19.70 12.07 -8.39
CA ASN A 13 19.08 13.35 -8.03
C ASN A 13 17.63 13.49 -8.51
N ALA A 14 17.30 12.98 -9.69
CA ALA A 14 15.93 13.00 -10.20
C ALA A 14 15.01 12.14 -9.32
N VAL A 15 15.47 10.94 -8.93
CA VAL A 15 14.74 10.07 -8.00
C VAL A 15 14.60 10.72 -6.62
N ASN A 16 15.68 11.30 -6.08
CA ASN A 16 15.67 11.97 -4.78
C ASN A 16 14.76 13.21 -4.76
N SER A 17 14.57 13.88 -5.90
CA SER A 17 13.69 15.04 -6.03
C SER A 17 12.20 14.71 -5.88
N LEU A 18 11.83 13.43 -5.95
CA LEU A 18 10.46 12.96 -5.66
C LEU A 18 10.10 13.02 -4.17
N ASN A 19 11.06 13.32 -3.27
CA ASN A 19 10.85 13.43 -1.82
C ASN A 19 10.10 12.22 -1.24
N ILE A 20 10.71 11.05 -1.37
CA ILE A 20 10.00 9.78 -1.23
C ILE A 20 9.74 9.41 0.23
N ILE A 21 8.52 9.02 0.57
CA ILE A 21 8.19 8.28 1.80
C ILE A 21 8.11 6.80 1.45
N HIS A 22 8.84 5.95 2.18
CA HIS A 22 8.96 4.53 1.85
C HIS A 22 8.39 3.65 2.95
N VAL A 23 7.42 2.79 2.61
CA VAL A 23 6.62 2.04 3.60
C VAL A 23 6.73 0.54 3.37
N SER A 24 7.10 -0.20 4.42
CA SER A 24 7.07 -1.67 4.48
C SER A 24 6.20 -2.16 5.65
N GLY A 25 6.16 -3.47 5.86
CA GLY A 25 5.37 -4.17 6.87
C GLY A 25 4.57 -5.34 6.30
N THR A 26 3.85 -6.07 7.15
CA THR A 26 3.06 -7.24 6.73
C THR A 26 1.60 -6.85 6.48
N LYS A 27 1.00 -6.08 7.39
CA LYS A 27 -0.38 -5.61 7.31
C LYS A 27 -0.43 -4.10 7.52
N GLY A 28 -1.22 -3.40 6.71
CA GLY A 28 -1.43 -1.96 6.83
C GLY A 28 -0.60 -1.10 5.88
N LYS A 29 0.33 -1.66 5.10
CA LYS A 29 1.18 -0.91 4.13
C LYS A 29 0.37 0.03 3.22
N GLY A 30 -0.50 -0.52 2.36
CA GLY A 30 -1.36 0.25 1.48
C GLY A 30 -2.24 1.27 2.21
N SER A 31 -2.80 0.92 3.37
CA SER A 31 -3.59 1.86 4.19
C SER A 31 -2.75 3.02 4.73
N THR A 32 -1.56 2.76 5.28
CA THR A 32 -0.63 3.80 5.72
C THR A 32 -0.20 4.68 4.56
N CYS A 33 0.08 4.11 3.38
CA CYS A 33 0.40 4.89 2.19
C CYS A 33 -0.77 5.79 1.76
N ALA A 34 -1.99 5.27 1.72
CA ALA A 34 -3.19 6.01 1.35
C ALA A 34 -3.53 7.12 2.37
N PHE A 35 -3.39 6.87 3.68
CA PHE A 35 -3.53 7.93 4.70
C PHE A 35 -2.45 8.99 4.56
N THR A 36 -1.19 8.59 4.30
CA THR A 36 -0.09 9.54 4.12
C THR A 36 -0.36 10.45 2.93
N ARG A 37 -0.83 9.89 1.82
CA ARG A 37 -1.26 10.65 0.64
C ARG A 37 -2.37 11.64 1.02
N ALA A 38 -3.44 11.16 1.65
CA ALA A 38 -4.61 11.99 1.94
C ALA A 38 -4.28 13.17 2.87
N ILE A 39 -3.48 12.92 3.92
CA ILE A 39 -3.02 13.97 4.85
C ILE A 39 -2.13 14.99 4.11
N LEU A 40 -1.16 14.52 3.31
CA LEU A 40 -0.29 15.42 2.55
C LEU A 40 -1.04 16.19 1.46
N ARG A 41 -2.11 15.61 0.90
CA ARG A 41 -2.97 16.29 -0.07
C ARG A 41 -3.77 17.41 0.58
N ALA A 42 -4.41 17.13 1.72
CA ALA A 42 -5.12 18.14 2.50
C ALA A 42 -4.18 19.29 2.89
N HIS A 43 -2.96 18.94 3.36
CA HIS A 43 -1.91 19.92 3.62
C HIS A 43 -1.57 20.75 2.37
N GLY A 44 -1.32 20.10 1.23
CA GLY A 44 -0.99 20.77 -0.03
C GLY A 44 -2.10 21.67 -0.56
N MET A 45 -3.37 21.32 -0.35
CA MET A 45 -4.51 22.18 -0.68
C MET A 45 -4.51 23.45 0.17
N ARG A 46 -4.16 23.35 1.46
CA ARG A 46 -4.14 24.48 2.39
C ARG A 46 -2.90 25.37 2.23
N THR A 47 -1.73 24.79 1.99
CA THR A 47 -0.44 25.50 2.00
C THR A 47 0.17 25.74 0.62
N GLY A 48 -0.35 25.05 -0.41
CA GLY A 48 0.18 25.08 -1.77
C GLY A 48 1.36 24.13 -2.01
N PHE A 49 1.77 23.32 -1.02
CA PHE A 49 2.81 22.30 -1.17
C PHE A 49 2.53 21.06 -0.30
N PRO A 50 2.71 19.83 -0.80
CA PRO A 50 3.06 19.49 -2.18
C PRO A 50 1.86 19.72 -3.12
N LYS A 51 2.13 20.16 -4.35
CA LYS A 51 1.11 20.38 -5.39
C LYS A 51 0.65 19.10 -6.07
N ARG A 52 1.54 18.11 -6.12
CA ARG A 52 1.28 16.83 -6.77
C ARG A 52 1.91 15.71 -5.98
N ILE A 53 1.11 14.68 -5.74
CA ILE A 53 1.49 13.52 -4.95
C ILE A 53 1.46 12.28 -5.84
N GLY A 54 2.46 11.41 -5.73
CA GLY A 54 2.49 10.12 -6.39
C GLY A 54 2.30 9.02 -5.36
N LEU A 55 1.44 8.04 -5.64
CA LEU A 55 1.28 6.86 -4.79
C LEU A 55 1.56 5.60 -5.61
N TYR A 56 2.58 4.85 -5.18
CA TYR A 56 2.89 3.53 -5.69
C TYR A 56 2.48 2.46 -4.66
N THR A 57 1.50 1.63 -5.00
CA THR A 57 0.88 0.66 -4.08
C THR A 57 0.57 -0.67 -4.77
N GLY A 58 0.30 -1.72 -4.01
CA GLY A 58 -0.16 -2.98 -4.56
C GLY A 58 -0.76 -3.95 -3.55
N PRO A 59 -1.42 -5.02 -4.02
CA PRO A 59 -1.82 -5.26 -5.41
C PRO A 59 -2.94 -4.31 -5.88
N HIS A 60 -3.21 -4.27 -7.19
CA HIS A 60 -4.43 -3.66 -7.71
C HIS A 60 -5.64 -4.58 -7.50
N LEU A 61 -6.84 -4.02 -7.50
CA LEU A 61 -8.11 -4.73 -7.38
C LEU A 61 -8.77 -4.96 -8.75
N GLN A 62 -8.85 -3.93 -9.59
CA GLN A 62 -9.54 -4.02 -10.90
C GLN A 62 -8.59 -3.73 -12.07
N CYS A 63 -7.72 -2.73 -11.95
CA CYS A 63 -6.88 -2.26 -13.04
C CYS A 63 -5.43 -2.04 -12.60
N ILE A 64 -4.47 -2.43 -13.44
CA ILE A 64 -3.04 -2.26 -13.17
C ILE A 64 -2.62 -0.82 -12.86
N ARG A 65 -3.34 0.16 -13.41
CA ARG A 65 -3.11 1.59 -13.19
C ARG A 65 -3.32 1.99 -11.73
N GLU A 66 -4.11 1.26 -10.95
CA GLU A 66 -4.29 1.51 -9.51
C GLU A 66 -2.97 1.42 -8.73
N ARG A 67 -1.98 0.71 -9.26
CA ARG A 67 -0.65 0.64 -8.64
C ARG A 67 0.12 1.95 -8.76
N ILE A 68 -0.22 2.83 -9.70
CA ILE A 68 0.47 4.09 -9.98
C ILE A 68 -0.57 5.21 -10.01
N GLN A 69 -0.69 5.93 -8.90
CA GLN A 69 -1.69 6.98 -8.76
C GLN A 69 -1.03 8.36 -8.76
N LEU A 70 -1.69 9.32 -9.40
CA LEU A 70 -1.37 10.74 -9.36
C LEU A 70 -2.47 11.44 -8.57
N ASP A 71 -2.06 12.07 -7.49
CA ASP A 71 -2.95 12.52 -6.42
C ASP A 71 -3.84 11.35 -5.99
N ASP A 72 -5.16 11.45 -6.14
CA ASP A 72 -6.11 10.42 -5.68
C ASP A 72 -6.61 9.47 -6.78
N HIS A 73 -6.06 9.55 -7.99
CA HIS A 73 -6.58 8.79 -9.14
C HIS A 73 -5.50 7.90 -9.75
N PRO A 74 -5.86 6.67 -10.19
CA PRO A 74 -5.01 5.90 -11.09
C PRO A 74 -4.54 6.77 -12.25
N VAL A 75 -3.27 6.64 -12.64
CA VAL A 75 -2.73 7.38 -13.78
C VAL A 75 -3.65 7.18 -15.01
N PRO A 76 -4.00 8.25 -15.75
CA PRO A 76 -4.84 8.15 -16.95
C PRO A 76 -4.30 7.13 -17.95
N GLU A 77 -5.18 6.45 -18.68
CA GLU A 77 -4.79 5.41 -19.64
C GLU A 77 -3.80 5.92 -20.69
N GLU A 78 -4.05 7.10 -21.26
CA GLU A 78 -3.15 7.73 -22.23
C GLU A 78 -1.73 7.94 -21.66
N LEU A 79 -1.63 8.41 -20.42
CA LEU A 79 -0.33 8.61 -19.74
C LEU A 79 0.32 7.28 -19.38
N PHE A 80 -0.45 6.31 -18.89
CA PHE A 80 0.06 4.97 -18.58
C PHE A 80 0.66 4.32 -19.83
N THR A 81 -0.07 4.31 -20.94
CA THR A 81 0.37 3.74 -22.22
C THR A 81 1.61 4.45 -22.73
N LYS A 82 1.62 5.80 -22.71
CA LYS A 82 2.79 6.59 -23.10
C LYS A 82 4.03 6.21 -22.28
N TYR A 83 3.94 6.23 -20.95
CA TYR A 83 5.08 5.92 -20.09
C TYR A 83 5.47 4.45 -20.12
N PHE A 84 4.51 3.55 -20.34
CA PHE A 84 4.79 2.14 -20.55
C PHE A 84 5.75 1.97 -21.73
N PHE A 85 5.44 2.55 -22.89
CA PHE A 85 6.31 2.45 -24.07
C PHE A 85 7.61 3.23 -23.91
N GLU A 86 7.60 4.44 -23.32
CA GLU A 86 8.83 5.18 -23.01
C GLU A 86 9.80 4.35 -22.14
N VAL A 87 9.27 3.53 -21.23
CA VAL A 87 10.05 2.63 -20.39
C VAL A 87 10.45 1.36 -21.14
N TRP A 88 9.48 0.68 -21.75
CA TRP A 88 9.65 -0.58 -22.46
C TRP A 88 10.71 -0.47 -23.55
N ASP A 89 10.56 0.48 -24.48
CA ASP A 89 11.43 0.64 -25.65
C ASP A 89 12.88 0.94 -25.25
N ARG A 90 13.08 1.47 -24.05
CA ARG A 90 14.39 1.89 -23.55
C ARG A 90 15.13 0.81 -22.76
N ILE A 91 14.41 -0.16 -22.19
CA ILE A 91 15.00 -1.20 -21.32
C ILE A 91 14.72 -2.63 -21.80
N MET A 92 13.93 -2.80 -22.86
CA MET A 92 13.62 -4.07 -23.52
C MET A 92 14.03 -4.05 -25.01
N PRO A 93 15.32 -3.90 -25.35
CA PRO A 93 15.74 -3.94 -26.76
C PRO A 93 15.53 -5.33 -27.37
N GLU A 94 15.18 -5.36 -28.66
CA GLU A 94 14.87 -6.58 -29.43
C GLU A 94 16.11 -7.47 -29.66
N ASP A 95 17.32 -6.89 -29.68
CA ASP A 95 18.58 -7.55 -30.07
C ASP A 95 19.53 -7.84 -28.89
N ILE A 96 19.04 -8.46 -27.80
CA ILE A 96 19.95 -8.93 -26.75
C ILE A 96 20.56 -10.26 -27.16
N GLU A 97 21.67 -10.21 -27.91
CA GLU A 97 22.66 -11.30 -27.88
C GLU A 97 23.07 -11.50 -26.41
N GLN A 98 22.90 -12.72 -25.90
CA GLN A 98 23.06 -13.11 -24.49
C GLN A 98 24.49 -12.92 -23.93
N ASP A 99 25.41 -12.31 -24.68
CA ASP A 99 26.85 -12.31 -24.41
C ASP A 99 27.42 -10.96 -23.93
N SER A 100 26.61 -9.90 -23.87
CA SER A 100 27.01 -8.67 -23.15
C SER A 100 26.48 -8.74 -21.73
N GLY A 101 27.36 -8.77 -20.73
CA GLY A 101 27.05 -9.01 -19.31
C GLY A 101 26.09 -8.02 -18.63
N VAL A 102 25.44 -7.12 -19.38
CA VAL A 102 24.44 -6.15 -18.94
C VAL A 102 23.24 -6.18 -19.89
N ALA A 103 22.29 -7.10 -19.68
CA ALA A 103 20.87 -6.89 -20.04
C ALA A 103 19.98 -8.07 -19.57
N ARG A 104 19.79 -8.25 -18.25
CA ARG A 104 18.61 -8.98 -17.80
C ARG A 104 17.41 -8.06 -17.92
N GLN A 105 16.32 -8.54 -18.49
CA GLN A 105 15.04 -7.83 -18.49
C GLN A 105 14.52 -7.71 -17.04
N PRO A 106 13.94 -6.57 -16.63
CA PRO A 106 13.32 -6.46 -15.32
C PRO A 106 12.13 -7.43 -15.20
N ARG A 107 12.02 -8.07 -14.03
CA ARG A 107 10.82 -8.86 -13.68
C ARG A 107 9.61 -7.93 -13.53
N TYR A 108 8.41 -8.51 -13.57
CA TYR A 108 7.14 -7.77 -13.53
C TYR A 108 7.09 -6.63 -12.49
N LEU A 109 7.35 -6.93 -11.20
CA LEU A 109 7.33 -5.91 -10.14
C LEU A 109 8.48 -4.90 -10.24
N GLN A 110 9.63 -5.29 -10.78
CA GLN A 110 10.73 -4.37 -11.06
C GLN A 110 10.35 -3.39 -12.17
N PHE A 111 9.74 -3.90 -13.24
CA PHE A 111 9.23 -3.08 -14.35
C PHE A 111 8.19 -2.07 -13.86
N LEU A 112 7.21 -2.52 -13.06
CA LEU A 112 6.20 -1.62 -12.49
C LEU A 112 6.80 -0.55 -11.58
N ALA A 113 7.81 -0.87 -10.79
CA ALA A 113 8.51 0.13 -9.99
C ALA A 113 9.24 1.15 -10.87
N LEU A 114 9.91 0.70 -11.94
CA LEU A 114 10.55 1.60 -12.92
C LEU A 114 9.52 2.51 -13.60
N LEU A 115 8.37 1.95 -14.01
CA LEU A 115 7.27 2.70 -14.59
C LEU A 115 6.73 3.77 -13.62
N ALA A 116 6.60 3.43 -12.34
CA ALA A 116 6.18 4.39 -11.31
C ALA A 116 7.19 5.51 -11.12
N PHE A 117 8.50 5.20 -10.99
CA PHE A 117 9.55 6.23 -10.91
C PHE A 117 9.52 7.14 -12.14
N HIS A 118 9.46 6.55 -13.34
CA HIS A 118 9.42 7.29 -14.59
C HIS A 118 8.20 8.21 -14.66
N THR A 119 7.00 7.68 -14.36
CA THR A 119 5.75 8.44 -14.32
C THR A 119 5.85 9.61 -13.35
N PHE A 120 6.29 9.38 -12.12
CA PHE A 120 6.34 10.43 -11.09
C PHE A 120 7.36 11.52 -11.42
N ILE A 121 8.50 11.16 -12.01
CA ILE A 121 9.50 12.15 -12.46
C ILE A 121 8.94 13.00 -13.61
N ARG A 122 8.33 12.37 -14.62
CA ARG A 122 7.76 13.06 -15.78
C ARG A 122 6.60 13.97 -15.42
N GLU A 123 5.80 13.56 -14.45
CA GLU A 123 4.65 14.30 -13.97
C GLU A 123 4.99 15.33 -12.88
N GLY A 124 6.26 15.50 -12.52
CA GLY A 124 6.69 16.52 -11.56
C GLY A 124 6.12 16.31 -10.16
N VAL A 125 5.97 15.05 -9.73
CA VAL A 125 5.53 14.69 -8.38
C VAL A 125 6.48 15.29 -7.35
N GLN A 126 5.92 15.95 -6.34
CA GLN A 126 6.68 16.63 -5.29
C GLN A 126 6.71 15.86 -3.97
N ALA A 127 5.82 14.88 -3.81
CA ALA A 127 5.81 13.92 -2.72
C ALA A 127 5.42 12.55 -3.28
N ALA A 128 6.34 11.60 -3.31
CA ALA A 128 6.02 10.24 -3.74
C ALA A 128 5.98 9.29 -2.55
N ILE A 129 4.98 8.42 -2.51
CA ILE A 129 4.78 7.43 -1.44
C ILE A 129 4.91 6.06 -2.09
N PHE A 130 5.91 5.30 -1.65
CA PHE A 130 6.18 3.96 -2.19
C PHE A 130 5.86 2.89 -1.14
N GLU A 131 4.96 1.99 -1.50
CA GLU A 131 4.80 0.70 -0.83
C GLU A 131 5.82 -0.30 -1.36
N VAL A 132 6.50 -0.99 -0.44
CA VAL A 132 7.34 -2.16 -0.73
C VAL A 132 6.48 -3.33 -1.19
N HIS A 133 6.92 -4.07 -2.21
CA HIS A 133 6.22 -5.27 -2.67
C HIS A 133 6.25 -6.38 -1.62
N HIS A 134 7.45 -6.85 -1.28
CA HIS A 134 7.66 -7.87 -0.27
C HIS A 134 9.03 -7.71 0.41
N GLY A 135 9.10 -8.02 1.71
CA GLY A 135 10.33 -7.83 2.48
C GLY A 135 10.71 -6.36 2.61
N GLY A 136 11.85 -5.94 2.05
CA GLY A 136 12.37 -4.58 2.16
C GLY A 136 13.81 -4.47 1.67
N GLU A 137 14.76 -5.16 2.32
CA GLU A 137 16.21 -5.07 2.01
C GLU A 137 16.51 -5.32 0.53
N TYR A 138 15.88 -6.32 -0.07
CA TYR A 138 16.10 -6.73 -1.47
C TYR A 138 14.91 -6.42 -2.39
N ASP A 139 13.97 -5.61 -1.91
CA ASP A 139 12.82 -5.20 -2.72
C ASP A 139 13.25 -4.25 -3.84
N ALA A 140 12.55 -4.30 -4.98
CA ALA A 140 12.84 -3.46 -6.13
C ALA A 140 12.77 -1.95 -5.79
N THR A 141 11.85 -1.58 -4.90
CA THR A 141 11.68 -0.19 -4.44
C THR A 141 12.84 0.27 -3.54
N ASN A 142 13.62 -0.63 -2.93
CA ASN A 142 14.75 -0.25 -2.06
C ASN A 142 15.97 0.31 -2.81
N VAL A 143 15.82 0.57 -4.11
CA VAL A 143 16.71 1.44 -4.88
C VAL A 143 16.70 2.88 -4.37
N ILE A 144 15.64 3.30 -3.66
CA ILE A 144 15.51 4.62 -3.02
C ILE A 144 16.64 4.80 -1.98
N GLN A 145 17.59 5.71 -2.25
CA GLN A 145 18.75 5.92 -1.36
C GLN A 145 18.49 6.96 -0.26
N SER A 146 17.68 7.99 -0.56
CA SER A 146 17.43 9.11 0.35
C SER A 146 15.93 9.37 0.50
N PRO A 147 15.17 8.45 1.13
CA PRO A 147 13.78 8.74 1.48
C PRO A 147 13.73 9.90 2.47
N VAL A 148 12.61 10.61 2.51
CA VAL A 148 12.33 11.65 3.50
C VAL A 148 12.00 11.02 4.85
N ALA A 149 11.28 9.91 4.85
CA ALA A 149 10.96 9.11 6.01
C ALA A 149 10.69 7.67 5.60
N THR A 150 10.88 6.74 6.54
CA THR A 150 10.57 5.32 6.35
C THR A 150 9.58 4.84 7.39
N GLY A 151 8.62 4.01 6.98
CA GLY A 151 7.55 3.51 7.84
C GLY A 151 7.45 1.99 7.81
N ILE A 152 7.35 1.35 8.98
CA ILE A 152 7.09 -0.09 9.10
C ILE A 152 5.75 -0.31 9.80
N THR A 153 4.80 -0.84 9.05
CA THR A 153 3.48 -1.25 9.55
C THR A 153 3.57 -2.56 10.32
N SER A 154 2.44 -3.06 10.85
CA SER A 154 2.42 -4.25 11.71
C SER A 154 3.12 -5.44 11.06
N LEU A 155 3.98 -6.10 11.83
CA LEU A 155 4.70 -7.30 11.40
C LEU A 155 3.94 -8.56 11.80
N GLY A 156 3.96 -9.52 10.89
CA GLY A 156 3.43 -10.87 11.08
C GLY A 156 4.13 -11.85 10.14
N MET A 157 3.91 -13.14 10.37
CA MET A 157 4.45 -14.18 9.49
C MET A 157 3.93 -13.99 8.07
N ASP A 158 4.85 -13.94 7.12
CA ASP A 158 4.59 -13.57 5.73
C ASP A 158 5.73 -14.05 4.84
N HIS A 159 5.42 -14.56 3.65
CA HIS A 159 6.42 -14.97 2.65
C HIS A 159 7.61 -15.77 3.22
N VAL A 160 7.33 -16.78 4.05
CA VAL A 160 8.36 -17.52 4.82
C VAL A 160 9.46 -18.12 3.94
N ALA A 161 9.09 -18.61 2.75
CA ALA A 161 10.05 -19.14 1.79
C ALA A 161 11.08 -18.10 1.31
N GLN A 162 10.70 -16.81 1.23
CA GLN A 162 11.56 -15.73 0.76
C GLN A 162 12.20 -14.90 1.90
N LEU A 163 11.50 -14.70 3.02
CA LEU A 163 11.90 -13.81 4.11
C LEU A 163 12.45 -14.55 5.34
N GLY A 164 12.39 -15.88 5.33
CA GLY A 164 12.87 -16.74 6.40
C GLY A 164 11.78 -17.17 7.39
N PRO A 165 12.13 -18.11 8.28
CA PRO A 165 11.17 -18.86 9.09
C PRO A 165 10.67 -18.13 10.33
N THR A 166 11.21 -16.97 10.70
CA THR A 166 10.84 -16.29 11.96
C THR A 166 10.40 -14.86 11.74
N ILE A 167 9.65 -14.33 12.71
CA ILE A 167 9.22 -12.93 12.67
C ILE A 167 10.40 -11.96 12.78
N GLU A 168 11.50 -12.38 13.41
CA GLU A 168 12.77 -11.66 13.49
C GLU A 168 13.46 -11.55 12.13
N THR A 169 13.51 -12.63 11.33
CA THR A 169 14.08 -12.57 9.97
C THR A 169 13.23 -11.66 9.08
N ILE A 170 11.91 -11.75 9.22
CA ILE A 170 10.95 -10.86 8.54
C ILE A 170 11.18 -9.39 8.95
N ALA A 171 11.37 -9.12 10.24
CA ALA A 171 11.65 -7.79 10.75
C ALA A 171 12.97 -7.22 10.19
N TRP A 172 14.02 -8.05 10.12
CA TRP A 172 15.30 -7.66 9.52
C TRP A 172 15.15 -7.27 8.05
N HIS A 173 14.41 -8.07 7.27
CA HIS A 173 14.16 -7.78 5.85
C HIS A 173 13.37 -6.48 5.69
N LYS A 174 12.29 -6.30 6.45
CA LYS A 174 11.41 -5.13 6.32
C LYS A 174 12.09 -3.84 6.78
N ALA A 175 12.88 -3.89 7.85
CA ALA A 175 13.73 -2.79 8.30
C ALA A 175 14.90 -2.47 7.35
N GLY A 176 15.13 -3.27 6.30
CA GLY A 176 16.15 -3.00 5.29
C GLY A 176 15.92 -1.74 4.46
N ILE A 177 14.71 -1.17 4.52
CA ILE A 177 14.39 0.13 3.90
C ILE A 177 14.93 1.32 4.68
N PHE A 178 15.39 1.13 5.93
CA PHE A 178 15.98 2.21 6.72
C PHE A 178 17.23 2.76 6.03
N LYS A 179 17.34 4.09 5.98
CA LYS A 179 18.46 4.80 5.35
C LYS A 179 19.03 5.86 6.28
N PRO A 180 20.35 6.13 6.22
CA PRO A 180 20.95 7.20 6.99
C PRO A 180 20.35 8.56 6.62
N GLY A 181 20.20 9.43 7.61
CA GLY A 181 19.66 10.78 7.41
C GLY A 181 18.14 10.87 7.21
N ALA A 182 17.43 9.75 7.22
CA ALA A 182 15.97 9.69 7.10
C ALA A 182 15.36 9.04 8.35
N PRO A 183 14.49 9.74 9.13
CA PRO A 183 13.88 9.14 10.31
C PRO A 183 13.07 7.89 9.96
N ALA A 184 13.14 6.90 10.83
CA ALA A 184 12.37 5.68 10.74
C ALA A 184 11.26 5.64 11.78
N PHE A 185 10.08 5.20 11.35
CA PHE A 185 8.91 5.03 12.20
C PHE A 185 8.39 3.60 12.07
N SER A 186 7.87 3.05 13.16
CA SER A 186 7.20 1.76 13.16
C SER A 186 6.05 1.76 14.14
N VAL A 187 4.99 1.03 13.86
CA VAL A 187 4.00 0.72 14.93
C VAL A 187 4.66 -0.17 15.99
N ASN A 188 4.12 -0.18 17.21
CA ASN A 188 4.61 -1.07 18.26
C ASN A 188 4.65 -2.55 17.79
N GLN A 189 5.78 -3.21 18.04
CA GLN A 189 6.01 -4.62 17.69
C GLN A 189 6.23 -5.45 18.96
N LYS A 190 6.17 -6.78 18.82
CA LYS A 190 6.61 -7.70 19.89
C LYS A 190 8.11 -7.49 20.18
N PRO A 191 8.59 -7.82 21.41
CA PRO A 191 9.96 -7.56 21.82
C PRO A 191 11.05 -8.05 20.85
N GLY A 192 10.92 -9.27 20.31
CA GLY A 192 11.89 -9.84 19.36
C GLY A 192 12.06 -9.02 18.07
N PRO A 193 11.01 -8.85 17.25
CA PRO A 193 11.04 -7.97 16.08
C PRO A 193 11.45 -6.53 16.40
N ALA A 194 10.97 -5.96 17.51
CA ALA A 194 11.31 -4.60 17.91
C ALA A 194 12.82 -4.44 18.10
N GLU A 195 13.47 -5.41 18.74
CA GLU A 195 14.91 -5.39 18.98
C GLU A 195 15.72 -5.51 17.69
N VAL A 196 15.30 -6.40 16.77
CA VAL A 196 15.90 -6.50 15.44
C VAL A 196 15.83 -5.18 14.69
N MET A 197 14.67 -4.51 14.75
CA MET A 197 14.47 -3.22 14.09
C MET A 197 15.33 -2.11 14.70
N ARG A 198 15.48 -2.07 16.03
CA ARG A 198 16.38 -1.11 16.71
C ARG A 198 17.82 -1.32 16.29
N LYS A 199 18.29 -2.57 16.29
CA LYS A 199 19.63 -2.91 15.81
C LYS A 199 19.81 -2.50 14.35
N ARG A 200 18.82 -2.76 13.50
CA ARG A 200 18.86 -2.34 12.10
C ARG A 200 18.92 -0.82 11.92
N ALA A 201 18.16 -0.06 12.70
CA ALA A 201 18.20 1.39 12.67
C ALA A 201 19.60 1.91 13.07
N LEU A 202 20.20 1.33 14.12
CA LEU A 202 21.58 1.63 14.53
C LEU A 202 22.59 1.32 13.42
N ASP A 203 22.54 0.11 12.84
CA ASP A 203 23.44 -0.32 11.76
C ASP A 203 23.33 0.56 10.51
N LYS A 204 22.13 1.09 10.22
CA LYS A 204 21.87 1.97 9.08
C LYS A 204 22.06 3.46 9.41
N GLY A 205 22.44 3.80 10.65
CA GLY A 205 22.70 5.18 11.08
C GLY A 205 21.46 6.07 11.10
N THR A 206 20.32 5.54 11.55
CA THR A 206 19.06 6.31 11.69
C THR A 206 18.39 6.09 13.04
N THR A 207 17.48 7.00 13.39
CA THR A 207 16.63 6.91 14.57
C THR A 207 15.34 6.16 14.24
N LEU A 208 14.96 5.23 15.12
CA LEU A 208 13.68 4.51 15.04
C LEU A 208 12.76 4.96 16.17
N THR A 209 11.58 5.48 15.80
CA THR A 209 10.51 5.83 16.74
C THR A 209 9.37 4.83 16.62
N PHE A 210 8.96 4.25 17.74
CA PHE A 210 7.76 3.41 17.79
C PHE A 210 6.52 4.27 18.05
N VAL A 211 5.51 4.11 17.21
CA VAL A 211 4.29 4.91 17.16
C VAL A 211 3.15 4.13 17.83
N SER A 212 2.49 4.78 18.78
CA SER A 212 1.21 4.36 19.34
C SER A 212 0.06 5.03 18.62
N THR A 213 -1.17 4.57 18.90
CA THR A 213 -2.38 5.25 18.46
C THR A 213 -2.36 6.72 18.89
N ASN A 214 -2.57 7.63 17.94
CA ASN A 214 -2.58 9.06 18.17
C ASN A 214 -4.01 9.51 18.56
N GLU A 215 -4.13 10.19 19.70
CA GLU A 215 -5.41 10.65 20.25
C GLU A 215 -5.98 11.86 19.51
N CYS A 216 -5.16 12.61 18.75
CA CYS A 216 -5.62 13.73 17.92
C CYS A 216 -6.41 13.27 16.68
N LEU A 217 -6.44 11.98 16.37
CA LEU A 217 -7.20 11.47 15.24
C LEU A 217 -8.72 11.57 15.50
N PRO A 218 -9.53 11.99 14.50
CA PRO A 218 -10.99 12.09 14.64
C PRO A 218 -11.65 10.78 15.09
N THR A 219 -12.54 10.85 16.08
CA THR A 219 -13.23 9.68 16.65
C THR A 219 -14.45 9.24 15.86
N ASP A 220 -15.01 10.14 15.06
CA ASP A 220 -16.18 9.99 14.21
C ASP A 220 -15.87 9.49 12.78
N GLY A 221 -14.61 9.48 12.38
CA GLY A 221 -14.20 8.93 11.09
C GLY A 221 -14.54 7.44 10.97
N ARG A 222 -15.46 7.09 10.06
CA ARG A 222 -15.96 5.71 9.86
C ARG A 222 -14.84 4.69 9.72
N VAL A 223 -13.82 4.99 8.90
CA VAL A 223 -12.64 4.12 8.70
C VAL A 223 -11.77 4.00 9.95
N LEU A 224 -11.65 5.05 10.76
CA LEU A 224 -10.83 5.06 11.97
C LEU A 224 -11.51 4.40 13.18
N SER A 225 -12.79 4.05 13.05
CA SER A 225 -13.49 3.19 14.02
C SER A 225 -12.79 1.83 14.17
N VAL A 226 -12.03 1.40 13.16
CA VAL A 226 -11.25 0.16 13.16
C VAL A 226 -9.89 0.42 13.83
N PRO A 227 -9.55 -0.28 14.93
CA PRO A 227 -8.32 -0.03 15.68
C PRO A 227 -7.04 -0.12 14.83
N VAL A 228 -6.96 -1.10 13.93
CA VAL A 228 -5.80 -1.25 13.04
C VAL A 228 -5.69 -0.09 12.05
N GLN A 229 -6.80 0.46 11.55
CA GLN A 229 -6.76 1.63 10.67
C GLN A 229 -6.36 2.89 11.43
N ARG A 230 -6.81 3.04 12.68
CA ARG A 230 -6.37 4.12 13.56
C ARG A 230 -4.86 4.11 13.78
N LEU A 231 -4.29 2.92 13.99
CA LEU A 231 -2.84 2.74 14.13
C LEU A 231 -2.10 3.01 12.80
N ASN A 232 -2.62 2.54 11.66
CA ASN A 232 -2.06 2.81 10.34
C ASN A 232 -2.05 4.33 10.03
N CYS A 233 -3.12 5.03 10.39
CA CYS A 233 -3.26 6.49 10.25
C CYS A 233 -2.32 7.23 11.22
N SER A 234 -2.10 6.69 12.42
CA SER A 234 -1.14 7.27 13.38
C SER A 234 0.29 7.20 12.83
N LEU A 235 0.67 6.08 12.22
CA LEU A 235 1.96 5.97 11.52
C LEU A 235 2.04 6.92 10.32
N ALA A 236 0.97 7.00 9.51
CA ALA A 236 0.89 7.91 8.38
C ALA A 236 1.03 9.39 8.78
N LEU A 237 0.47 9.77 9.93
CA LEU A 237 0.59 11.12 10.47
C LEU A 237 2.05 11.45 10.83
N GLU A 238 2.78 10.54 11.47
CA GLU A 238 4.21 10.75 11.77
C GLU A 238 5.06 10.82 10.50
N LEU A 239 4.77 9.99 9.49
CA LEU A 239 5.42 10.08 8.17
C LEU A 239 5.14 11.43 7.49
N SER A 240 3.90 11.91 7.56
CA SER A 240 3.48 13.19 6.98
C SER A 240 4.13 14.38 7.70
N ARG A 241 4.23 14.33 9.03
CA ARG A 241 4.93 15.32 9.85
C ARG A 241 6.41 15.38 9.51
N ALA A 242 7.07 14.22 9.41
CA ALA A 242 8.48 14.16 9.00
C ALA A 242 8.69 14.72 7.59
N PHE A 243 7.76 14.45 6.66
CA PHE A 243 7.80 15.03 5.33
C PHE A 243 7.69 16.56 5.34
N VAL A 244 6.66 17.11 5.98
CA VAL A 244 6.44 18.56 6.04
C VAL A 244 7.61 19.25 6.73
N HIS A 245 8.11 18.69 7.83
CA HIS A 245 9.28 19.21 8.52
C HIS A 245 10.51 19.32 7.61
N ALA A 246 10.77 18.30 6.80
CA ALA A 246 11.94 18.24 5.93
C ALA A 246 11.78 19.05 4.63
N LYS A 247 10.57 19.16 4.09
CA LYS A 247 10.34 19.67 2.71
C LYS A 247 9.53 20.96 2.63
N ALA A 248 8.88 21.36 3.71
CA ALA A 248 8.15 22.62 3.82
C ALA A 248 8.49 23.32 5.15
N PRO A 249 9.77 23.70 5.38
CA PRO A 249 10.17 24.34 6.62
C PRO A 249 9.32 25.59 6.89
N GLY A 250 8.82 25.72 8.13
CA GLY A 250 7.88 26.76 8.53
C GLY A 250 6.40 26.36 8.44
N HIS A 251 6.08 25.21 7.85
CA HIS A 251 4.74 24.63 7.89
C HIS A 251 4.67 23.47 8.88
N THR A 252 3.44 23.19 9.33
CA THR A 252 3.12 22.02 10.15
C THR A 252 1.84 21.37 9.64
N ILE A 253 1.69 20.08 9.93
CA ILE A 253 0.41 19.38 9.78
C ILE A 253 -0.54 19.93 10.85
N SER A 254 -1.64 20.53 10.40
CA SER A 254 -2.70 21.09 11.26
C SER A 254 -3.80 20.07 11.51
N ASP A 255 -4.65 20.32 12.52
CA ASP A 255 -5.82 19.46 12.79
C ASP A 255 -6.79 19.42 11.60
N GLU A 256 -6.88 20.49 10.82
CA GLU A 256 -7.67 20.55 9.58
C GLU A 256 -7.12 19.59 8.50
N ASP A 257 -5.80 19.50 8.36
CA ASP A 257 -5.18 18.55 7.41
C ASP A 257 -5.48 17.11 7.82
N ILE A 258 -5.49 16.84 9.14
CA ILE A 258 -5.80 15.52 9.68
C ILE A 258 -7.26 15.20 9.44
N TYR A 259 -8.18 16.11 9.76
CA TYR A 259 -9.62 15.93 9.58
C TYR A 259 -9.95 15.66 8.10
N HIS A 260 -9.59 16.58 7.20
CA HIS A 260 -9.85 16.41 5.77
C HIS A 260 -9.08 15.25 5.14
N GLY A 261 -7.87 14.95 5.61
CA GLY A 261 -7.11 13.78 5.15
C GLY A 261 -7.79 12.47 5.53
N VAL A 262 -8.40 12.38 6.72
CA VAL A 262 -9.15 11.20 7.16
C VAL A 262 -10.50 11.11 6.45
N GLU A 263 -11.19 12.23 6.27
CA GLU A 263 -12.48 12.30 5.60
C GLU A 263 -12.38 11.92 4.11
N SER A 264 -11.34 12.40 3.43
CA SER A 264 -11.08 12.09 2.02
C SER A 264 -10.34 10.76 1.80
N PHE A 265 -10.01 10.03 2.87
CA PHE A 265 -9.34 8.74 2.75
C PHE A 265 -10.22 7.77 1.96
N SER A 266 -9.63 7.19 0.91
CA SER A 266 -10.24 6.11 0.16
C SER A 266 -9.19 5.07 -0.23
N LEU A 267 -9.56 3.80 -0.07
CA LEU A 267 -8.80 2.64 -0.50
C LEU A 267 -9.78 1.53 -0.91
N ALA A 268 -9.89 1.30 -2.21
CA ALA A 268 -10.82 0.32 -2.77
C ALA A 268 -10.61 -1.08 -2.13
N GLY A 269 -11.71 -1.71 -1.74
CA GLY A 269 -11.73 -3.04 -1.14
C GLY A 269 -11.11 -3.14 0.26
N ARG A 270 -10.98 -2.03 1.00
CA ARG A 270 -10.49 -2.01 2.39
C ARG A 270 -11.36 -1.13 3.27
N PHE A 271 -12.24 -1.77 4.04
CA PHE A 271 -13.23 -1.09 4.88
C PHE A 271 -14.00 -0.02 4.08
N GLU A 272 -14.34 -0.33 2.83
CA GLU A 272 -14.93 0.60 1.89
C GLU A 272 -16.45 0.58 2.01
N ILE A 273 -17.06 1.76 2.17
CA ILE A 273 -18.51 1.93 2.18
C ILE A 273 -18.90 2.63 0.89
N ILE A 274 -19.79 2.02 0.11
CA ILE A 274 -20.33 2.60 -1.12
C ILE A 274 -21.83 2.80 -0.93
N ASP A 275 -22.26 4.06 -0.96
CA ASP A 275 -23.65 4.46 -0.82
C ASP A 275 -24.31 4.58 -2.21
N GLU A 276 -25.17 3.62 -2.58
CA GLU A 276 -25.90 3.55 -3.86
C GLU A 276 -27.42 3.63 -3.66
N GLY A 277 -27.89 4.82 -3.29
CA GLY A 277 -29.32 5.09 -3.12
C GLY A 277 -29.94 4.29 -1.98
N GLN A 278 -30.67 3.22 -2.30
CA GLN A 278 -31.31 2.34 -1.30
C GLN A 278 -30.39 1.21 -0.81
N VAL A 279 -29.24 1.03 -1.46
CA VAL A 279 -28.26 -0.02 -1.14
C VAL A 279 -27.01 0.63 -0.57
N GLN A 280 -26.47 0.05 0.49
CA GLN A 280 -25.18 0.42 1.05
C GLN A 280 -24.28 -0.81 1.01
N TRP A 281 -23.17 -0.71 0.30
CA TRP A 281 -22.19 -1.78 0.18
C TRP A 281 -21.10 -1.61 1.21
N PHE A 282 -20.69 -2.73 1.82
CA PHE A 282 -19.54 -2.82 2.71
C PHE A 282 -18.56 -3.81 2.10
N VAL A 283 -17.47 -3.29 1.52
CA VAL A 283 -16.54 -4.06 0.70
C VAL A 283 -15.20 -4.19 1.42
N ASP A 284 -14.76 -5.43 1.65
CA ASP A 284 -13.41 -5.72 2.15
C ASP A 284 -12.84 -7.00 1.55
N GLY A 285 -11.60 -6.95 1.06
CA GLY A 285 -10.83 -8.11 0.60
C GLY A 285 -10.21 -8.93 1.74
N ALA A 286 -10.91 -9.10 2.87
CA ALA A 286 -10.46 -9.86 4.02
C ALA A 286 -10.38 -11.34 3.64
N HIS A 287 -9.20 -11.94 3.81
CA HIS A 287 -8.89 -13.26 3.23
C HIS A 287 -8.21 -14.20 4.25
N ASN A 288 -8.17 -13.81 5.53
CA ASN A 288 -7.73 -14.63 6.66
C ASN A 288 -8.62 -14.38 7.89
N VAL A 289 -8.58 -15.29 8.86
CA VAL A 289 -9.37 -15.25 10.10
C VAL A 289 -9.32 -13.89 10.79
N LEU A 290 -8.12 -13.39 11.08
CA LEU A 290 -7.94 -12.12 11.79
C LEU A 290 -8.56 -10.95 11.02
N SER A 291 -8.34 -10.87 9.70
CA SER A 291 -8.95 -9.79 8.89
C SER A 291 -10.47 -9.92 8.76
N LEU A 292 -11.02 -11.13 8.78
CA LEU A 292 -12.47 -11.35 8.69
C LEU A 292 -13.17 -10.94 9.99
N GLU A 293 -12.54 -11.18 11.14
CA GLU A 293 -13.05 -10.72 12.43
C GLU A 293 -13.14 -9.19 12.49
N GLU A 294 -12.07 -8.50 12.07
CA GLU A 294 -12.03 -7.04 12.00
C GLU A 294 -13.07 -6.48 11.01
N ALA A 295 -13.24 -7.11 9.84
CA ALA A 295 -14.23 -6.70 8.85
C ALA A 295 -15.67 -6.88 9.36
N ALA A 296 -15.96 -7.98 10.06
CA ALA A 296 -17.27 -8.23 10.64
C ALA A 296 -17.61 -7.23 11.75
N GLU A 297 -16.64 -6.90 12.61
CA GLU A 297 -16.81 -5.89 13.65
C GLU A 297 -16.99 -4.49 13.07
N TRP A 298 -16.20 -4.13 12.05
CA TRP A 298 -16.36 -2.88 11.32
C TRP A 298 -17.75 -2.75 10.69
N PHE A 299 -18.22 -3.80 10.00
CA PHE A 299 -19.58 -3.84 9.44
C PHE A 299 -20.63 -3.62 10.53
N ALA A 300 -20.53 -4.34 11.65
CA ALA A 300 -21.50 -4.24 12.74
C ALA A 300 -21.59 -2.85 13.37
N ARG A 301 -20.47 -2.10 13.40
CA ARG A 301 -20.41 -0.74 13.95
C ARG A 301 -20.96 0.32 13.00
N ASN A 302 -20.81 0.11 11.68
CA ASN A 302 -21.11 1.13 10.67
C ASN A 302 -22.43 0.89 9.92
N ALA A 303 -22.92 -0.35 9.89
CA ALA A 303 -24.21 -0.67 9.28
C ALA A 303 -25.37 -0.15 10.15
N SER A 304 -26.38 0.43 9.50
CA SER A 304 -27.56 0.92 10.20
C SER A 304 -28.39 -0.23 10.80
N ASN A 305 -28.97 0.02 11.98
CA ASN A 305 -29.93 -0.89 12.60
C ASN A 305 -31.32 -0.79 11.96
N ASP A 306 -31.62 0.29 11.24
CA ASP A 306 -32.92 0.53 10.60
C ASP A 306 -33.04 -0.15 9.21
N GLN A 307 -31.98 -0.84 8.79
CA GLN A 307 -31.89 -1.47 7.48
C GLN A 307 -32.74 -2.75 7.44
N LYS A 308 -33.71 -2.81 6.53
CA LYS A 308 -34.73 -3.86 6.48
C LYS A 308 -34.21 -5.24 6.03
N CYS A 309 -33.06 -5.28 5.36
CA CYS A 309 -32.48 -6.50 4.79
C CYS A 309 -30.96 -6.40 4.74
N ARG A 310 -30.26 -7.47 5.15
CA ARG A 310 -28.81 -7.59 5.13
C ARG A 310 -28.40 -8.82 4.32
N SER A 311 -27.58 -8.64 3.32
CA SER A 311 -27.06 -9.73 2.49
C SER A 311 -25.55 -9.83 2.64
N LEU A 312 -25.05 -11.05 2.88
CA LEU A 312 -23.62 -11.35 2.84
C LEU A 312 -23.28 -11.98 1.49
N ILE A 313 -22.34 -11.38 0.77
CA ILE A 313 -21.75 -11.97 -0.42
C ILE A 313 -20.32 -12.38 -0.07
N PHE A 314 -19.98 -13.65 -0.27
CA PHE A 314 -18.66 -14.18 0.03
C PHE A 314 -18.09 -14.93 -1.17
N SER A 315 -16.86 -14.58 -1.53
CA SER A 315 -16.07 -15.27 -2.56
C SER A 315 -14.71 -15.64 -1.97
N HIS A 316 -14.23 -16.83 -2.31
CA HIS A 316 -12.91 -17.31 -1.91
C HIS A 316 -12.25 -18.04 -3.07
N LEU A 317 -11.09 -17.55 -3.49
CA LEU A 317 -10.28 -18.13 -4.56
C LEU A 317 -8.86 -18.35 -4.04
N SER A 318 -8.64 -19.44 -3.31
CA SER A 318 -7.30 -19.84 -2.90
C SER A 318 -7.24 -21.33 -2.58
N GLU A 319 -6.29 -22.03 -3.20
CA GLU A 319 -5.98 -23.43 -2.87
C GLU A 319 -5.18 -23.57 -1.57
N ALA A 320 -4.48 -22.51 -1.14
CA ALA A 320 -3.62 -22.52 0.03
C ALA A 320 -4.36 -22.30 1.35
N ARG A 321 -5.66 -21.97 1.32
CA ARG A 321 -6.44 -21.59 2.51
C ARG A 321 -7.78 -22.31 2.53
N ASP A 322 -8.14 -22.82 3.70
CA ASP A 322 -9.40 -23.51 3.95
C ASP A 322 -10.57 -22.52 3.94
N GLY A 323 -11.31 -22.49 2.83
CA GLY A 323 -12.50 -21.64 2.66
C GLY A 323 -13.61 -21.94 3.66
N VAL A 324 -13.78 -23.21 4.07
CA VAL A 324 -14.80 -23.58 5.07
C VAL A 324 -14.45 -22.98 6.43
N MET A 325 -13.17 -23.04 6.81
CA MET A 325 -12.69 -22.42 8.04
C MET A 325 -12.86 -20.89 8.01
N LEU A 326 -12.58 -20.24 6.89
CA LEU A 326 -12.79 -18.80 6.72
C LEU A 326 -14.28 -18.41 6.85
N VAL A 327 -15.19 -19.11 6.17
CA VAL A 327 -16.63 -18.85 6.29
C VAL A 327 -17.13 -19.08 7.72
N ARG A 328 -16.65 -20.14 8.38
CA ARG A 328 -16.96 -20.38 9.80
C ARG A 328 -16.48 -19.24 10.68
N SER A 329 -15.23 -18.79 10.52
CA SER A 329 -14.68 -17.66 11.27
C SER A 329 -15.52 -16.40 11.07
N LEU A 330 -15.87 -16.07 9.83
CA LEU A 330 -16.73 -14.92 9.51
C LEU A 330 -18.11 -15.05 10.16
N ALA A 331 -18.74 -16.22 10.08
CA ALA A 331 -20.05 -16.45 10.71
C ALA A 331 -20.01 -16.29 12.23
N HIS A 332 -18.97 -16.80 12.90
CA HIS A 332 -18.77 -16.60 14.33
C HIS A 332 -18.55 -15.13 14.69
N ALA A 333 -17.75 -14.40 13.89
CA ALA A 333 -17.48 -13.00 14.09
C ALA A 333 -18.76 -12.14 13.93
N LEU A 334 -19.56 -12.40 12.90
CA LEU A 334 -20.85 -11.71 12.70
C LEU A 334 -21.82 -12.01 13.87
N PHE A 335 -21.93 -13.28 14.28
CA PHE A 335 -22.78 -13.67 15.41
C PHE A 335 -22.37 -12.99 16.72
N LYS A 336 -21.06 -12.97 17.03
CA LYS A 336 -20.50 -12.30 18.21
C LYS A 336 -20.84 -10.81 18.23
N ASN A 337 -20.88 -10.18 17.06
CA ASN A 337 -21.22 -8.77 16.87
C ASN A 337 -22.73 -8.52 16.68
N LYS A 338 -23.59 -9.51 16.96
CA LYS A 338 -25.06 -9.43 16.84
C LYS A 338 -25.54 -9.10 15.42
N VAL A 339 -24.76 -9.46 14.41
CA VAL A 339 -25.12 -9.33 13.01
C VAL A 339 -25.62 -10.67 12.49
N LYS A 340 -26.81 -10.66 11.90
CA LYS A 340 -27.38 -11.81 11.19
C LYS A 340 -27.75 -11.38 9.77
N PRO A 341 -27.08 -11.90 8.74
CA PRO A 341 -27.52 -11.73 7.36
C PRO A 341 -28.85 -12.46 7.13
N ASP A 342 -29.78 -11.84 6.40
CA ASP A 342 -31.02 -12.45 5.92
C ASP A 342 -30.76 -13.38 4.74
N HIS A 343 -29.77 -13.01 3.92
CA HIS A 343 -29.32 -13.79 2.77
C HIS A 343 -27.80 -13.99 2.81
N VAL A 344 -27.35 -15.17 2.39
CA VAL A 344 -25.93 -15.47 2.19
C VAL A 344 -25.75 -16.00 0.78
N ILE A 345 -24.91 -15.33 0.01
CA ILE A 345 -24.60 -15.65 -1.38
C ILE A 345 -23.13 -16.06 -1.44
N PHE A 346 -22.90 -17.33 -1.75
CA PHE A 346 -21.56 -17.81 -2.09
C PHE A 346 -21.38 -17.70 -3.59
N THR A 347 -20.33 -16.99 -3.99
CA THR A 347 -20.00 -16.82 -5.40
C THR A 347 -18.58 -17.29 -5.66
N THR A 348 -18.32 -17.68 -6.90
CA THR A 348 -16.98 -17.96 -7.39
C THR A 348 -16.54 -16.82 -8.28
N TYR A 349 -15.23 -16.63 -8.41
CA TYR A 349 -14.69 -15.82 -9.50
C TYR A 349 -14.62 -16.72 -10.73
N GLN A 350 -15.47 -16.45 -11.72
CA GLN A 350 -15.26 -16.92 -13.09
C GLN A 350 -14.79 -15.72 -13.89
N GLU A 351 -13.53 -15.74 -14.29
CA GLU A 351 -13.01 -14.85 -15.32
C GLU A 351 -13.76 -15.24 -16.60
N LYS A 352 -14.88 -14.57 -16.88
CA LYS A 352 -15.66 -14.87 -18.09
C LYS A 352 -14.79 -14.54 -19.30
N GLU A 353 -14.81 -15.47 -20.26
CA GLU A 353 -14.35 -15.36 -21.65
C GLU A 353 -15.05 -14.21 -22.39
N ASP A 354 -14.88 -12.96 -21.98
CA ASP A 354 -15.19 -11.80 -22.83
C ASP A 354 -14.03 -11.48 -23.81
N ASP A 355 -13.02 -12.36 -23.87
CA ASP A 355 -11.93 -12.41 -24.86
C ASP A 355 -12.37 -13.00 -26.22
N SER A 356 -13.52 -12.57 -26.73
CA SER A 356 -13.82 -12.76 -28.16
C SER A 356 -13.08 -11.77 -29.08
N ILE A 357 -12.08 -11.05 -28.55
CA ILE A 357 -11.10 -10.31 -29.35
C ILE A 357 -9.67 -10.61 -28.82
N GLY A 358 -9.27 -11.87 -29.00
CA GLY A 358 -7.91 -12.33 -29.27
C GLY A 358 -6.75 -11.76 -28.44
N THR A 359 -6.36 -12.49 -27.38
CA THR A 359 -4.98 -12.45 -26.87
C THR A 359 -4.56 -13.79 -26.28
N GLU A 360 -3.90 -14.62 -27.10
CA GLU A 360 -3.30 -15.90 -26.69
C GLU A 360 -1.90 -15.74 -26.06
N ALA A 361 -1.58 -14.59 -25.43
CA ALA A 361 -0.18 -14.26 -25.11
C ALA A 361 0.17 -14.00 -23.62
N CYS A 362 -0.78 -13.98 -22.68
CA CYS A 362 -0.49 -13.53 -21.31
C CYS A 362 -0.60 -14.57 -20.18
N GLN A 363 -0.71 -15.87 -20.47
CA GLN A 363 -0.95 -16.87 -19.40
C GLN A 363 0.29 -17.56 -18.79
N ASN A 364 1.52 -17.25 -19.20
CA ASN A 364 2.69 -18.03 -18.76
C ASN A 364 3.78 -17.27 -18.00
N ASN A 365 3.44 -16.41 -17.03
CA ASN A 365 4.51 -15.88 -16.13
C ASN A 365 4.13 -15.57 -14.67
N GLU A 366 3.12 -16.25 -14.12
CA GLU A 366 2.91 -16.31 -12.67
C GLU A 366 2.77 -17.76 -12.17
N ARG A 367 3.87 -18.51 -12.21
CA ARG A 367 4.10 -19.68 -11.33
C ARG A 367 5.56 -19.67 -10.85
N PRO A 368 5.82 -20.09 -9.60
CA PRO A 368 7.06 -19.80 -8.86
C PRO A 368 8.36 -20.26 -9.54
#